data_AF-A0A3D1EUF2-F1
#
_entry.id   AF-A0A3D1EUF2-F1
#
_cell.length_a   1.000
_cell.length_b   1.000
_cell.length_c   1.000
_cell.angle_alpha   90.00
_cell.angle_beta   90.00
_cell.angle_gamma   90.00
#
_symmetry.space_group_name_H-M   'P 1'
#
loop_
_entity.id
_entity.type
_entity.pdbx_description
1 polymer ?
#
loop_
_entity_poly.entity_id
_entity_poly.type
_entity_poly.pdbx_seq_one_letter_code
_entity_poly.pdbx_strand_id
1 'polypeptide(L)' 'GEHQGQAVGRVPDGTMVVVEHADAHIDEVVTCETTNTVRTNAGNLVFARIKNDFDQSQEQ' A
#
# COMPACT_ATOMS: atom_id res chain seq x y z
N GLY A 1 -0.45 -10.32 -5.63
CA GLY A 1 0.97 -10.05 -5.35
C GLY A 1 1.73 -11.36 -5.39
N GLU A 2 2.99 -11.33 -5.79
CA GLU A 2 3.86 -12.51 -5.89
C GLU A 2 4.16 -13.16 -4.52
N HIS A 3 3.87 -12.45 -3.41
CA HIS A 3 4.00 -12.93 -2.04
C HIS A 3 2.67 -12.83 -1.25
N GLN A 4 2.39 -13.85 -0.43
CA GLN A 4 1.29 -13.83 0.56
C GLN A 4 1.51 -12.66 1.53
N GLY A 5 0.52 -11.77 1.70
CA GLY A 5 0.65 -10.55 2.51
C GLY A 5 0.61 -9.22 1.73
N GLN A 6 0.63 -9.27 0.39
CA GLN A 6 0.69 -8.05 -0.44
C GLN A 6 -0.62 -7.80 -1.20
N ALA A 7 -1.14 -6.58 -1.09
CA ALA A 7 -2.21 -6.08 -1.95
C ALA A 7 -1.61 -5.27 -3.12
N VAL A 8 -2.29 -5.29 -4.27
CA VAL A 8 -1.90 -4.50 -5.44
C VAL A 8 -3.07 -3.65 -5.87
N GLY A 9 -2.87 -2.33 -5.86
CA GLY A 9 -3.78 -1.35 -6.41
C GLY A 9 -3.28 -0.81 -7.74
N ARG A 10 -4.19 -0.43 -8.63
CA ARG A 10 -3.86 0.28 -9.86
C ARG A 10 -4.48 1.66 -9.83
N VAL A 11 -3.66 2.68 -10.01
CA VAL A 11 -4.10 4.06 -10.17
C VAL A 11 -4.56 4.27 -11.63
N PRO A 12 -5.58 5.10 -11.91
CA PRO A 12 -6.06 5.38 -13.27
C PRO A 12 -4.96 5.86 -14.22
N ASP A 13 -3.93 6.53 -13.69
CA ASP A 13 -2.78 7.02 -14.45
C ASP A 13 -1.78 5.92 -14.87
N GLY A 14 -2.08 4.65 -14.57
CA GLY A 14 -1.26 3.50 -14.95
C GLY A 14 -0.18 3.11 -13.93
N THR A 15 -0.06 3.84 -12.82
CA THR A 15 0.82 3.51 -11.71
C THR A 15 0.33 2.26 -10.98
N MET A 16 1.24 1.32 -10.71
CA MET A 16 0.95 0.18 -9.85
C MET A 16 1.39 0.48 -8.43
N VAL A 17 0.48 0.33 -7.48
CA VAL A 17 0.73 0.50 -6.05
C VAL A 17 0.75 -0.87 -5.40
N VAL A 18 1.84 -1.20 -4.72
CA VAL A 18 2.00 -2.43 -3.95
C VAL A 18 1.96 -2.04 -2.48
N VAL A 19 0.98 -2.58 -1.75
CA VAL A 19 0.82 -2.34 -0.32
C VAL A 19 1.25 -3.60 0.44
N GLU A 20 2.21 -3.43 1.33
CA GLU A 20 2.70 -4.51 2.21
C GLU A 20 1.81 -4.64 3.46
N HIS A 21 1.68 -5.87 3.98
CA HIS A 21 0.82 -6.20 5.14
C HIS A 21 -0.67 -5.82 4.95
N ALA A 22 -1.16 -5.97 3.72
CA ALA A 22 -2.53 -5.60 3.37
C ALA A 22 -3.47 -6.80 3.16
N ASP A 23 -3.02 -8.01 3.51
CA ASP A 23 -3.82 -9.23 3.41
C ASP A 23 -5.05 -9.23 4.32
N ALA A 24 -4.96 -8.60 5.50
CA ALA A 24 -6.07 -8.48 6.43
C ALA A 24 -7.11 -7.41 6.01
N HIS A 25 -6.78 -6.58 5.02
CA HIS A 25 -7.58 -5.43 4.59
C HIS A 25 -8.02 -5.56 3.11
N ILE A 26 -8.08 -6.79 2.61
CA ILE A 26 -8.64 -7.06 1.28
C ILE A 26 -10.12 -6.67 1.31
N ASP A 27 -10.55 -5.89 0.31
CA ASP A 27 -11.90 -5.33 0.18
C ASP A 27 -12.23 -4.18 1.16
N GLU A 28 -11.21 -3.64 1.85
CA GLU A 28 -11.33 -2.47 2.72
C GLU A 28 -10.65 -1.23 2.11
N VAL A 29 -11.24 -0.06 2.33
CA VAL A 29 -10.62 1.23 1.98
C VAL A 29 -9.75 1.69 3.15
N VAL A 30 -8.44 1.49 3.03
CA VAL A 30 -7.46 1.90 4.04
C VAL A 30 -6.60 3.07 3.58
N THR A 31 -6.23 3.94 4.50
CA THR A 31 -5.25 5.00 4.23
C THR A 31 -3.85 4.40 4.26
N CYS A 32 -3.08 4.60 3.20
CA CYS A 32 -1.70 4.14 3.10
C CYS A 32 -0.73 5.28 2.80
N GLU A 33 0.49 5.16 3.30
CA GLU A 33 1.58 6.11 3.07
C GLU A 33 2.59 5.51 2.10
N THR A 34 2.98 6.29 1.09
CA THR A 34 4.02 5.91 0.12
C THR A 34 5.38 5.86 0.80
N THR A 35 6.02 4.68 0.80
CA THR A 35 7.34 4.47 1.40
C THR A 35 8.45 4.55 0.37
N ASN A 36 8.21 4.02 -0.83
CA ASN A 36 9.20 3.99 -1.89
C ASN A 36 8.53 4.06 -3.27
N THR A 37 9.26 4.53 -4.27
CA THR A 37 8.80 4.52 -5.66
C THR A 37 9.93 4.07 -6.56
N VAL A 38 9.70 2.96 -7.24
CA VAL A 38 10.62 2.39 -8.23
C VAL A 38 10.11 2.74 -9.61
N ARG A 39 10.94 3.44 -10.37
CA ARG A 39 10.70 3.73 -11.79
C ARG A 39 11.35 2.66 -12.64
N THR A 40 10.59 2.08 -13.55
CA THR A 40 11.10 1.12 -14.56
C THR A 40 10.71 1.59 -15.95
N ASN A 41 11.36 1.06 -16.99
CA ASN A 41 10.97 1.34 -18.39
C ASN A 41 9.53 0.91 -18.72
N ALA A 42 8.94 0.00 -17.93
CA ALA A 42 7.57 -0.48 -18.11
C ALA A 42 6.52 0.33 -17.31
N GLY A 43 6.93 1.22 -16.41
CA GLY A 43 6.02 2.03 -15.60
C GLY A 43 6.55 2.38 -14.20
N ASN A 44 5.70 3.03 -13.42
CA ASN A 44 5.95 3.40 -12.04
C ASN A 44 5.38 2.33 -11.10
N LEU A 45 6.25 1.79 -10.24
CA LEU A 45 5.88 0.91 -9.14
C LEU A 45 6.02 1.68 -7.84
N VAL A 46 4.91 1.88 -7.13
CA VAL A 46 4.87 2.58 -5.86
C VAL A 46 4.71 1.55 -4.76
N PHE A 47 5.58 1.59 -3.76
CA PHE A 47 5.45 0.79 -2.54
C PHE A 47 4.85 1.67 -1.46
N ALA A 48 3.81 1.17 -0.81
CA ALA A 48 3.12 1.85 0.26
C ALA A 48 2.94 0.90 1.46
N ARG A 49 2.81 1.49 2.65
CA ARG A 49 2.45 0.78 3.87
C ARG A 49 1.11 1.29 4.36
N ILE A 50 0.30 0.43 4.95
CA ILE A 50 -0.93 0.87 5.62
C ILE A 50 -0.52 1.84 6.74
N LYS A 51 -1.11 3.04 6.70
CA LYS A 51 -0.96 3.99 7.78
C LYS A 51 -1.87 3.48 8.89
N ASN A 52 -1.28 2.83 9.88
CA ASN A 52 -2.03 2.38 11.04
C ASN A 52 -2.53 3.63 11.77
N ASP A 53 -3.78 4.04 11.53
CA ASP A 53 -4.44 5.10 12.31
C ASP A 53 -4.72 4.64 13.76
N PHE A 54 -4.42 3.38 14.09
CA PHE A 54 -4.31 2.91 15.47
C PHE A 54 -2.98 3.31 16.12
N ASP A 55 -2.79 4.62 16.29
CA ASP A 55 -2.14 5.17 17.48
C ASP A 55 -3.22 5.88 18.31
N GLN A 56 -4.15 5.09 18.88
CA GLN A 56 -5.03 5.54 19.97
C GLN A 56 -4.55 5.03 21.34
N SER A 57 -3.29 4.61 21.46
CA SER A 57 -2.68 4.26 22.75
C SER A 57 -1.91 5.39 23.42
N GLN A 58 -2.01 6.63 22.91
CA GLN A 58 -1.51 7.80 23.62
C GLN A 58 -2.71 8.64 24.11
N GLU A 59 -2.85 8.69 25.44
CA GLU A 59 -3.55 9.70 26.24
C GLU A 59 -4.99 9.41 26.73
N GLN A 60 -5.11 8.59 27.80
CA GLN A 60 -5.49 9.07 29.14
C GLN A 60 -5.38 7.99 30.23
#